data_AF-A0A1L1PKN4-F1
#
_entry.id   AF-A0A1L1PKN4-F1
#
_cell.length_a   1.000
_cell.length_b   1.000
_cell.length_c   1.000
_cell.angle_alpha   90.00
_cell.angle_beta   90.00
_cell.angle_gamma   90.00
#
_symmetry.space_group_name_H-M   'P 1'
#
loop_
_entity.id
_entity.type
_entity.pdbx_description
1 polymer ?
#
loop_
_entity_poly.entity_id
_entity_poly.type
_entity_poly.pdbx_seq_one_letter_code
_entity_poly.pdbx_strand_id
1 'polypeptide(L)'
;MSDKVVRGYIDCPSCGTPGGMRITSDKNGDPFGFCTATCRQQLRVGPDPERVALFEANHAKRLATAAPAPAPAAPVAAPAPVAEPPPPPAAPKRTGLADALHFMAGGAR
;
A
#
# COMPACT_ATOMS: atom_id res chain seq x y z
N MET A 1 15.80 -10.66 -8.92
CA MET A 1 14.99 -9.79 -8.04
C MET A 1 15.97 -8.84 -7.39
N SER A 2 15.91 -7.54 -7.68
CA SER A 2 16.86 -6.59 -7.06
C SER A 2 16.63 -6.60 -5.56
N ASP A 3 17.62 -7.06 -4.80
CA ASP A 3 17.65 -6.99 -3.34
C ASP A 3 17.50 -5.53 -2.92
N LYS A 4 16.25 -5.14 -2.64
CA LYS A 4 15.94 -3.79 -2.15
C LYS A 4 16.50 -3.71 -0.75
N VAL A 5 17.60 -2.98 -0.60
CA VAL A 5 18.23 -2.71 0.69
C VAL A 5 17.17 -2.13 1.64
N VAL A 6 16.92 -2.87 2.72
CA VAL A 6 16.03 -2.42 3.78
C VAL A 6 16.78 -1.36 4.57
N ARG A 7 16.24 -0.13 4.58
CA ARG A 7 16.80 0.99 5.33
C ARG A 7 16.42 0.88 6.80
N GLY A 8 15.24 0.36 7.12
CA GLY A 8 14.83 0.14 8.51
C GLY A 8 13.34 -0.12 8.64
N TYR A 9 12.84 -0.02 9.87
CA TYR A 9 11.43 -0.23 10.20
C TYR A 9 10.88 0.96 10.98
N ILE A 10 9.72 1.48 10.56
CA ILE A 10 8.99 2.55 11.25
C ILE A 10 7.62 2.05 11.70
N ASP A 11 6.98 2.82 12.57
CA ASP A 11 5.59 2.58 12.93
C ASP A 11 4.70 2.86 11.73
N CYS A 12 3.70 2.02 11.50
CA CYS A 12 2.80 2.21 10.38
C CYS A 12 1.86 3.39 10.65
N PRO A 13 1.86 4.46 9.82
CA PRO A 13 0.95 5.59 10.01
C PRO A 13 -0.52 5.23 9.77
N SER A 14 -0.80 4.12 9.09
CA SER A 14 -2.17 3.70 8.76
C SER A 14 -2.84 2.87 9.85
N CYS A 15 -2.10 1.97 10.51
CA CYS A 15 -2.65 1.07 11.53
C CYS A 15 -2.00 1.22 12.91
N GLY A 16 -1.01 2.11 13.07
CA GLY A 16 -0.33 2.38 14.33
C GLY A 16 0.61 1.26 14.81
N THR A 17 0.79 0.17 14.06
CA THR A 17 1.63 -0.95 14.51
C THR A 17 3.10 -0.50 14.62
N PRO A 18 3.74 -0.62 15.80
CA PRO A 18 5.10 -0.19 16.01
C PRO A 18 6.09 -1.07 15.23
N GLY A 19 7.01 -0.45 14.50
CA GLY A 19 7.93 -1.17 13.60
C GLY A 19 7.22 -1.97 12.48
N GLY A 20 5.91 -1.78 12.29
CA GLY A 20 5.11 -2.58 11.37
C GLY A 20 5.30 -2.23 9.90
N MET A 21 6.07 -1.17 9.58
CA MET A 21 6.30 -0.70 8.22
C MET A 21 7.79 -0.77 7.85
N ARG A 22 8.10 -1.64 6.89
CA ARG A 22 9.45 -1.83 6.33
C ARG A 22 9.75 -0.74 5.32
N ILE A 23 10.84 0.01 5.53
CA ILE A 23 11.33 1.05 4.62
C ILE A 23 12.44 0.49 3.75
N THR A 24 12.29 0.65 2.44
CA THR A 24 13.24 0.27 1.39
C THR A 24 13.45 1.44 0.43
N SER A 25 14.50 1.40 -0.40
CA SER A 25 14.61 2.34 -1.52
C SER A 25 13.76 1.86 -2.71
N ASP A 26 12.97 2.77 -3.30
CA ASP A 26 12.33 2.53 -4.61
C ASP A 26 13.38 2.61 -5.73
N LYS A 27 12.97 2.34 -6.98
CA LYS A 27 13.80 2.42 -8.19
C LYS A 27 14.49 3.78 -8.38
N ASN A 28 13.93 4.84 -7.81
CA ASN A 28 14.46 6.21 -7.87
C ASN A 28 15.41 6.54 -6.71
N GLY A 29 15.63 5.61 -5.77
CA GLY A 29 16.40 5.85 -4.54
C GLY A 29 15.58 6.39 -3.37
N ASP A 30 14.37 6.88 -3.62
CA ASP A 30 13.47 7.43 -2.60
C ASP A 30 13.01 6.40 -1.56
N PRO A 31 12.76 6.82 -0.30
CA PRO A 31 12.20 5.94 0.71
C PRO A 31 10.78 5.49 0.36
N PHE A 32 10.57 4.18 0.45
CA PHE A 32 9.33 3.48 0.17
C PHE A 32 9.00 2.53 1.32
N GLY A 33 7.84 2.75 1.94
CA GLY A 33 7.35 1.96 3.04
C GLY A 33 6.32 0.91 2.61
N PHE A 34 6.41 -0.27 3.20
CA PHE A 34 5.39 -1.31 3.08
C PHE A 34 5.07 -1.90 4.46
N CYS A 35 3.80 -1.89 4.85
CA CYS A 35 3.37 -2.49 6.11
C CYS A 35 3.38 -4.02 6.01
N THR A 36 4.28 -4.67 6.75
CA THR A 36 4.38 -6.13 6.81
C THR A 36 3.58 -6.73 7.96
N ALA A 37 3.13 -5.91 8.91
CA ALA A 37 2.46 -6.40 10.11
C ALA A 37 0.98 -6.73 9.88
N THR A 38 0.17 -5.76 9.46
CA THR A 38 -1.29 -5.90 9.46
C THR A 38 -1.95 -5.38 8.19
N CYS A 39 -1.88 -4.07 7.94
CA CYS A 39 -2.73 -3.42 6.95
C CYS A 39 -2.22 -3.48 5.49
N ARG A 40 -0.99 -3.96 5.25
CA ARG A 40 -0.37 -4.06 3.91
C ARG A 40 -0.34 -2.76 3.11
N GLN A 41 -0.48 -1.63 3.80
CA GLN A 41 -0.46 -0.31 3.17
C GLN A 41 0.94 0.04 2.66
N GLN A 42 0.95 0.81 1.57
CA GLN A 42 2.16 1.33 0.93
C GLN A 42 2.30 2.82 1.26
N LEU A 43 3.52 3.24 1.64
CA LEU A 43 3.85 4.64 1.88
C LEU A 43 4.88 5.08 0.84
N ARG A 44 4.50 6.01 -0.04
CA ARG A 44 5.40 6.66 -1.00
C ARG A 44 5.81 8.03 -0.46
N VAL A 45 7.11 8.18 -0.15
CA VAL A 45 7.67 9.44 0.36
C VAL A 45 8.27 10.29 -0.76
N GLY A 46 8.87 9.71 -1.79
CA GLY A 46 9.31 10.45 -2.99
C GLY A 46 8.16 10.87 -3.93
N PRO A 47 8.37 11.77 -4.92
CA PRO A 47 9.66 12.27 -5.40
C PRO A 47 10.07 13.65 -4.85
N ASP A 48 9.28 14.23 -3.95
CA ASP A 48 9.54 15.57 -3.41
C ASP A 48 10.74 15.55 -2.43
N PRO A 49 11.83 16.30 -2.69
CA PRO A 49 13.05 16.22 -1.90
C PRO A 49 12.87 16.79 -0.49
N GLU A 50 12.02 17.79 -0.30
CA GLU A 50 11.74 18.35 1.03
C GLU A 50 11.01 17.34 1.90
N ARG A 51 10.00 16.66 1.35
CA ARG A 51 9.27 15.59 2.05
C ARG A 51 10.17 14.41 2.38
N VAL A 52 11.08 14.04 1.47
CA VAL A 52 12.07 12.99 1.74
C VAL A 52 13.01 13.42 2.87
N ALA A 53 13.55 14.63 2.84
CA ALA A 53 14.42 15.15 3.89
C ALA A 53 13.72 15.21 5.26
N LEU A 54 12.48 15.69 5.31
CA LEU A 54 11.67 15.72 6.53
C LEU A 54 11.39 14.31 7.07
N PHE A 55 11.06 13.37 6.18
CA PHE A 55 10.84 11.98 6.56
C PHE A 55 12.11 11.36 7.16
N GLU A 56 13.26 11.55 6.52
CA GLU A 56 14.54 11.04 7.01
C GLU A 56 14.94 11.68 8.33
N ALA A 57 14.74 12.99 8.50
CA ALA A 57 14.99 13.69 9.77
C ALA A 57 14.11 13.14 10.90
N ASN A 58 12.82 12.97 10.65
CA ASN A 58 11.86 12.47 11.66
C ASN A 58 12.09 11.00 12.03
N HIS A 59 12.64 10.20 11.11
CA HIS A 59 12.83 8.77 11.31
C HIS A 59 14.30 8.34 11.36
N ALA A 60 15.25 9.28 11.47
CA ALA A 60 16.70 9.02 11.41
C ALA A 60 17.15 7.88 12.33
N LYS A 61 16.66 7.86 13.58
CA LYS A 61 17.00 6.81 14.57
C LYS A 61 16.54 5.41 14.13
N ARG A 62 15.39 5.33 13.46
CA ARG A 62 14.78 4.06 13.03
C ARG A 62 15.29 3.57 11.67
N LEU A 63 15.69 4.50 10.81
CA LEU A 63 16.32 4.21 9.51
C LEU A 63 17.81 3.88 9.63
N ALA A 64 18.43 4.06 10.79
CA ALA A 64 19.79 3.59 11.08
C ALA A 64 19.81 2.17 11.67
N THR A 65 18.66 1.65 12.09
CA THR A 65 18.56 0.37 12.81
C THR A 65 17.92 -0.67 11.88
N ALA A 66 18.75 -1.38 11.13
CA ALA A 66 18.29 -2.37 10.14
C ALA A 66 17.76 -3.68 10.74
N ALA A 67 17.73 -3.83 12.07
CA ALA A 67 17.31 -5.08 12.72
C ALA A 67 15.83 -5.03 13.12
N PRO A 68 14.97 -5.94 12.62
CA PRO A 68 13.60 -6.06 13.11
C PRO A 68 13.60 -6.58 14.55
N ALA A 69 12.74 -6.01 15.41
CA ALA A 69 12.26 -6.77 16.55
C ALA A 69 11.39 -7.93 16.00
N PRO A 70 11.63 -9.19 16.38
CA PRO A 70 10.80 -10.30 15.91
C PRO A 70 9.36 -10.04 16.33
N ALA A 71 8.45 -10.03 15.35
CA ALA A 71 7.02 -10.07 15.63
C ALA A 71 6.74 -11.30 16.53
N PRO A 72 5.94 -11.18 17.60
CA PRO A 72 5.53 -12.34 18.37
C PRO A 72 4.85 -13.32 17.41
N ALA A 73 5.42 -14.51 17.27
CA ALA A 73 4.83 -15.59 16.49
C ALA A 73 3.52 -15.99 17.19
N ALA A 74 2.38 -15.52 16.66
CA ALA A 74 1.12 -16.15 16.99
C ALA A 74 1.15 -17.58 16.41
N PRO A 75 0.89 -18.63 17.21
CA PRO A 75 0.84 -19.99 16.70
C PRO A 75 -0.32 -20.08 15.69
N VAL A 76 0.01 -20.36 14.44
CA VAL A 76 -0.97 -20.59 13.38
C VAL A 76 -1.58 -21.97 13.65
N ALA A 77 -2.77 -21.99 14.23
CA ALA A 77 -3.60 -23.18 14.28
C ALA A 77 -3.91 -23.66 12.85
N ALA A 78 -3.95 -24.98 12.67
CA ALA A 78 -4.15 -25.66 11.39
C ALA A 78 -5.34 -25.11 10.59
N PRO A 79 -5.25 -25.03 9.25
CA PRO A 79 -6.34 -24.54 8.42
C PRO A 79 -7.50 -25.55 8.39
N ALA A 80 -8.66 -25.12 8.89
CA ALA A 80 -9.94 -25.74 8.53
C ALA A 80 -10.30 -25.35 7.08
N PRO A 81 -10.94 -26.25 6.29
CA PRO A 81 -11.27 -25.96 4.89
C PRO A 81 -12.34 -24.86 4.82
N VAL A 82 -11.99 -23.74 4.19
CA VAL A 82 -12.91 -22.62 3.94
C VAL A 82 -13.70 -22.91 2.67
N ALA A 83 -15.02 -22.94 2.80
CA ALA A 83 -15.95 -23.06 1.68
C ALA A 83 -15.82 -21.88 0.70
N GLU A 84 -16.01 -22.17 -0.59
CA GLU A 84 -15.91 -21.25 -1.71
C GLU A 84 -16.97 -20.13 -1.64
N PRO A 85 -16.59 -18.84 -1.71
CA PRO A 85 -17.56 -17.74 -1.78
C PRO A 85 -18.18 -17.63 -3.19
N PRO A 86 -19.49 -17.35 -3.30
CA PRO A 86 -20.17 -17.25 -4.61
C PRO A 86 -19.67 -16.04 -5.42
N PRO A 87 -19.76 -16.10 -6.76
CA PRO A 87 -19.23 -15.07 -7.64
C PRO A 87 -19.98 -13.73 -7.47
N PRO A 88 -19.27 -12.59 -7.57
CA PRO A 88 -19.87 -11.27 -7.43
C PRO A 88 -20.82 -10.97 -8.61
N PRO A 89 -21.92 -10.21 -8.38
CA PRO A 89 -22.83 -9.81 -9.44
C PRO A 89 -22.15 -8.89 -10.45
N ALA A 90 -22.47 -9.08 -11.73
CA ALA A 90 -21.93 -8.32 -12.83
C ALA A 90 -22.27 -6.83 -12.71
N ALA A 91 -21.27 -5.96 -12.88
CA ALA A 91 -21.45 -4.52 -12.90
C ALA A 91 -22.35 -4.09 -14.07
N PRO A 92 -23.22 -3.07 -13.90
CA PRO A 92 -24.03 -2.55 -14.99
C PRO A 92 -23.13 -1.94 -16.07
N LYS A 93 -23.43 -2.27 -17.34
CA LYS A 93 -22.75 -1.69 -18.50
C LYS A 93 -23.01 -0.20 -18.53
N ARG A 94 -21.94 0.61 -18.55
CA ARG A 94 -22.05 2.06 -18.77
C ARG A 94 -22.54 2.29 -20.20
N THR A 95 -23.55 3.12 -20.36
CA THR A 95 -24.02 3.61 -21.66
C THR A 95 -22.88 4.33 -22.36
N GLY A 96 -22.60 3.95 -23.61
CA GLY A 96 -21.48 4.48 -24.38
C GLY A 96 -21.71 5.95 -24.78
N LEU A 97 -20.62 6.63 -25.13
CA LEU A 97 -20.63 8.03 -25.59
C LEU A 97 -21.58 8.27 -26.78
N ALA A 98 -21.83 7.23 -27.59
CA ALA A 98 -22.77 7.27 -28.70
C ALA A 98 -24.24 7.49 -28.26
N ASP A 99 -24.66 6.90 -27.13
CA ASP A 99 -26.00 7.10 -26.57
C ASP A 99 -26.20 8.53 -26.05
N ALA A 100 -25.16 9.11 -25.44
CA ALA A 100 -25.21 10.49 -24.94
C ALA A 100 -25.32 11.53 -26.07
N LEU A 101 -24.70 11.28 -27.23
CA LEU A 101 -24.77 12.16 -28.38
C LEU A 101 -26.14 12.13 -29.08
N HIS A 102 -26.83 10.98 -29.08
CA HIS A 102 -28.18 10.89 -29.63
C HIS A 102 -29.21 11.65 -28.79
N PHE A 103 -29.04 11.70 -27.46
CA PHE A 103 -29.92 12.45 -26.56
C PHE A 103 -29.77 13.97 -26.67
N MET A 104 -28.58 14.44 -27.06
CA MET A 104 -28.27 15.87 -27.22
C MET A 104 -28.54 16.40 -28.65
N ALA A 105 -28.62 15.52 -29.65
CA ALA A 105 -28.76 15.87 -31.06
C ALA A 105 -30.22 16.04 -31.55
N GLY A 106 -31.19 16.13 -30.64
CA GLY A 106 -32.55 16.58 -30.98
C GLY A 106 -33.51 15.47 -31.38
N GLY A 107 -34.28 15.01 -30.39
CA GLY A 107 -35.47 14.18 -30.56
C GLY A 107 -36.66 14.77 -29.82
N ALA A 108 -36.98 16.05 -30.07
CA ALA A 108 -38.28 16.62 -29.76
C ALA A 108 -38.97 16.94 -31.09
N ARG A 109 -40.20 16.47 -31.20
CA ARG A 109 -41.16 16.75 -32.28
C ARG A 109 -41.31 18.24 -32.54
#